data_AF-A0A817S078-F1
#
_entry.id   AF-A0A817S078-F1
#
_cell.length_a   1.000
_cell.length_b   1.000
_cell.length_c   1.000
_cell.angle_alpha   90.00
_cell.angle_beta   90.00
_cell.angle_gamma   90.00
#
_symmetry.space_group_name_H-M   'P 1'
#
loop_
_entity.id
_entity.type
_entity.pdbx_description
1 polymer ?
#
loop_
_entity_poly.entity_id
_entity_poly.type
_entity_poly.pdbx_seq_one_letter_code
_entity_poly.pdbx_strand_id
1 'polypeptide(L)'
;SRSSVRREDYLKVVETIGVGVGRFMKRFVITRWIEVGPVIERIIDQWPILIEYFLVYLPRIDKKVINNDRWKRIQTQLEQKKTLVRLHIILRVYQHIFSKPLAWLQQKQPLIHLLFEECSNLFRDILISFIKDDLLTNKTVKQLLSISFDSQADEKPDSKLAIGEITRNELQEMSTNEKIKFMQDVRDIYKTIARELTRTLPVTNKFLQNLQFMHPLQRHHESSSKSLMIIARDLPQLLSDDNLDYLNVEWRLYENETIPEEWYQQKTTSGDSDEVIKYQPIDNYWKHVFAIKTSSGIAKFVVLPQLIKSLLSLSHGNTDVERGFSEHAALITDNRSSLSDISINGLRATKDAVKFLRTTKSSRRLLGNVKEAHSRYQVDQERKQRILKEKEAIEAAAKLTKNKELILVEKEQNLIDQRKILQQDLENASKMLNEGKSRLEAAVATKNFAGVEMAQLLIGGANKKLDALKAQLGDNTDQMNQLRKKLKK
;
A
#
# COMPACT_ATOMS: atom_id res chain seq x y z
N SER A 1 -29.14 -12.12 3.73
CA SER A 1 -30.25 -12.64 4.55
C SER A 1 -29.85 -13.70 5.59
N ARG A 2 -28.86 -14.58 5.37
CA ARG A 2 -28.49 -15.66 6.36
C ARG A 2 -27.81 -15.20 7.67
N SER A 3 -27.50 -13.91 7.84
CA SER A 3 -26.82 -13.40 9.03
C SER A 3 -27.77 -13.08 10.19
N SER A 4 -29.04 -12.74 9.91
CA SER A 4 -30.03 -12.39 10.94
C SER A 4 -30.51 -13.63 11.68
N VAL A 5 -30.88 -14.68 10.92
CA VAL A 5 -31.37 -15.96 11.48
C VAL A 5 -30.34 -16.61 12.42
N ARG A 6 -29.06 -16.65 12.01
CA ARG A 6 -27.97 -17.17 12.88
C ARG A 6 -27.78 -16.35 14.16
N ARG A 7 -28.02 -15.05 14.08
CA ARG A 7 -27.90 -14.15 15.23
C ARG A 7 -29.05 -14.38 16.20
N GLU A 8 -30.27 -14.53 15.69
CA GLU A 8 -31.44 -14.88 16.51
C GLU A 8 -31.26 -16.24 17.18
N ASP A 9 -30.82 -17.25 16.44
CA ASP A 9 -30.58 -18.59 16.98
C ASP A 9 -29.50 -18.61 18.07
N TYR A 10 -28.40 -17.86 17.87
CA TYR A 10 -27.36 -17.72 18.89
C TYR A 10 -27.90 -17.03 20.15
N LEU A 11 -28.71 -15.97 20.00
CA LEU A 11 -29.26 -15.22 21.13
C LEU A 11 -30.23 -16.07 21.97
N LYS A 12 -30.97 -17.01 21.38
CA LYS A 12 -31.79 -17.98 22.16
C LYS A 12 -30.94 -18.81 23.12
N VAL A 13 -29.76 -19.27 22.68
CA VAL A 13 -28.84 -20.03 23.54
C VAL A 13 -28.24 -19.14 24.64
N VAL A 14 -27.89 -17.89 24.29
CA VAL A 14 -27.42 -16.89 25.27
C VAL A 14 -28.46 -16.66 26.37
N GLU A 15 -29.74 -16.48 26.02
CA GLU A 15 -30.83 -16.29 26.99
C GLU A 15 -31.02 -17.50 27.90
N THR A 16 -30.79 -18.71 27.40
CA THR A 16 -30.93 -19.95 28.18
C THR A 16 -29.80 -20.11 29.21
N ILE A 17 -28.57 -19.72 28.88
CA ILE A 17 -27.39 -19.86 29.75
C ILE A 17 -27.28 -18.69 30.75
N GLY A 18 -27.88 -17.54 30.47
CA GLY A 18 -27.92 -16.38 31.36
C GLY A 18 -26.62 -15.56 31.45
N VAL A 19 -25.50 -16.08 30.95
CA VAL A 19 -24.24 -15.34 30.80
C VAL A 19 -24.26 -14.58 29.46
N GLY A 20 -23.98 -13.27 29.46
CA GLY A 20 -23.85 -12.50 28.22
C GLY A 20 -25.15 -12.09 27.51
N VAL A 21 -26.27 -12.03 28.24
CA VAL A 21 -27.60 -11.63 27.72
C VAL A 21 -27.52 -10.38 26.82
N GLY A 22 -28.12 -10.48 25.63
CA GLY A 22 -28.21 -9.40 24.64
C GLY A 22 -26.93 -9.10 23.83
N ARG A 23 -25.83 -9.83 24.06
CA ARG A 23 -24.53 -9.54 23.43
C ARG A 23 -24.18 -10.55 22.33
N PHE A 24 -24.26 -10.14 21.06
CA PHE A 24 -23.76 -10.95 19.94
C PHE A 24 -22.22 -10.85 19.80
N MET A 25 -21.63 -11.78 19.04
CA MET A 25 -20.19 -11.79 18.75
C MET A 25 -19.74 -10.53 18.01
N LYS A 26 -18.58 -9.99 18.41
CA LYS A 26 -17.97 -8.86 17.71
C LYS A 26 -17.31 -9.35 16.41
N ARG A 27 -17.32 -8.50 15.38
CA ARG A 27 -16.67 -8.81 14.10
C ARG A 27 -15.16 -8.63 14.25
N PHE A 28 -14.40 -9.67 13.91
CA PHE A 28 -12.96 -9.55 13.71
C PHE A 28 -12.67 -8.85 12.38
N VAL A 29 -11.81 -7.83 12.40
CA VAL A 29 -11.33 -7.13 11.22
C VAL A 29 -9.81 -7.12 11.24
N ILE A 30 -9.20 -7.80 10.26
CA ILE A 30 -7.75 -8.05 10.25
C ILE A 30 -6.90 -6.77 10.22
N THR A 31 -7.45 -5.67 9.71
CA THR A 31 -6.78 -4.37 9.60
C THR A 31 -7.06 -3.43 10.77
N ARG A 32 -8.00 -3.75 11.67
CA ARG A 32 -8.35 -2.90 12.83
C ARG A 32 -7.82 -3.52 14.11
N TRP A 33 -6.54 -3.33 14.34
CA TRP A 33 -5.83 -4.01 15.43
C TRP A 33 -6.37 -3.65 16.81
N ILE A 34 -6.89 -2.43 16.99
CA ILE A 34 -7.53 -2.02 18.25
C ILE A 34 -8.84 -2.78 18.55
N GLU A 35 -9.49 -3.38 17.54
CA GLU A 35 -10.71 -4.16 17.72
C GLU A 35 -10.41 -5.62 18.10
N VAL A 36 -9.16 -6.08 17.99
CA VAL A 36 -8.77 -7.48 18.22
C VAL A 36 -8.98 -7.89 19.67
N GLY A 37 -8.49 -7.11 20.63
CA GLY A 37 -8.67 -7.41 22.05
C GLY A 37 -10.14 -7.55 22.46
N PRO A 38 -11.00 -6.56 22.17
CA PRO A 38 -12.42 -6.66 22.49
C PRO A 38 -13.14 -7.84 21.82
N VAL A 39 -12.67 -8.34 20.68
CA VAL A 39 -13.19 -9.55 20.04
C VAL A 39 -12.77 -10.80 20.81
N ILE A 40 -11.49 -10.91 21.18
CA ILE A 40 -10.98 -12.06 21.95
C ILE A 40 -11.62 -12.13 23.32
N GLU A 41 -11.73 -11.00 24.02
CA GLU A 41 -12.43 -10.88 25.30
C GLU A 41 -13.87 -11.39 25.18
N ARG A 42 -14.59 -11.00 24.12
CA ARG A 42 -15.96 -11.50 23.86
C ARG A 42 -16.00 -13.01 23.62
N ILE A 43 -15.00 -13.58 22.95
CA ILE A 43 -14.90 -15.03 22.71
C ILE A 43 -14.69 -15.77 24.04
N ILE A 44 -13.81 -15.25 24.89
CA ILE A 44 -13.51 -15.84 26.21
C ILE A 44 -14.75 -15.74 27.11
N ASP A 45 -15.36 -14.56 27.23
CA ASP A 45 -16.57 -14.33 28.05
C ASP A 45 -17.73 -15.25 27.67
N GLN A 46 -17.86 -15.55 26.38
CA GLN A 46 -18.94 -16.37 25.83
C GLN A 46 -18.50 -17.79 25.51
N TRP A 47 -17.33 -18.24 25.98
CA TRP A 47 -16.80 -19.56 25.68
C TRP A 47 -17.79 -20.70 26.01
N PRO A 48 -18.46 -20.72 27.17
CA PRO A 48 -19.47 -21.75 27.47
C PRO A 48 -20.66 -21.72 26.49
N ILE A 49 -21.06 -20.53 26.05
CA ILE A 49 -22.16 -20.34 25.08
C ILE A 49 -21.75 -20.85 23.70
N LEU A 50 -20.50 -20.60 23.30
CA LEU A 50 -19.97 -21.10 22.03
C LEU A 50 -19.94 -22.64 22.03
N ILE A 51 -19.54 -23.26 23.15
CA ILE A 51 -19.60 -24.71 23.32
C ILE A 51 -21.04 -25.21 23.16
N GLU A 52 -21.99 -24.67 23.93
CA GLU A 52 -23.40 -25.10 23.86
C GLU A 52 -23.99 -24.89 22.46
N TYR A 53 -23.77 -23.72 21.87
CA TYR A 53 -24.33 -23.37 20.57
C TYR A 53 -23.78 -24.27 19.44
N PHE A 54 -22.46 -24.43 19.37
CA PHE A 54 -21.83 -25.18 18.28
C PHE A 54 -21.84 -26.69 18.49
N LEU A 55 -21.73 -27.19 19.73
CA LEU A 55 -21.62 -28.62 20.00
C LEU A 55 -22.96 -29.29 20.32
N VAL A 56 -23.96 -28.53 20.82
CA VAL A 56 -25.26 -29.09 21.25
C VAL A 56 -26.41 -28.56 20.41
N TYR A 57 -26.63 -27.24 20.40
CA TYR A 57 -27.80 -26.62 19.76
C TYR A 57 -27.81 -26.80 18.24
N LEU A 58 -26.71 -26.45 17.55
CA LEU A 58 -26.64 -26.53 16.10
C LEU A 58 -26.80 -27.96 15.56
N PRO A 59 -26.08 -28.99 16.07
CA PRO A 59 -26.27 -30.37 15.64
C PRO A 59 -27.68 -30.91 15.89
N ARG A 60 -28.37 -30.42 16.93
CA ARG A 60 -29.75 -30.79 17.26
C ARG A 60 -30.75 -30.26 16.23
N ILE A 61 -30.56 -29.05 15.74
CA ILE A 61 -31.49 -28.38 14.82
C ILE A 61 -31.17 -28.67 13.35
N ASP A 62 -29.89 -28.80 13.00
CA ASP A 62 -29.46 -29.18 11.66
C ASP A 62 -28.44 -30.32 11.74
N LYS A 63 -28.93 -31.56 11.63
CA LYS A 63 -28.08 -32.77 11.63
C LYS A 63 -27.06 -32.78 10.50
N LYS A 64 -27.29 -32.06 9.40
CA LYS A 64 -26.35 -31.99 8.26
C LYS A 64 -25.15 -31.07 8.56
N VAL A 65 -25.24 -30.21 9.58
CA VAL A 65 -24.15 -29.29 9.95
C VAL A 65 -22.88 -30.03 10.35
N ILE A 66 -23.01 -31.25 10.89
CA ILE A 66 -21.90 -32.10 11.34
C ILE A 66 -20.98 -32.46 10.16
N ASN A 67 -21.53 -32.55 8.95
CA ASN A 67 -20.76 -32.83 7.74
C ASN A 67 -20.03 -31.60 7.17
N ASN A 68 -20.30 -30.40 7.69
CA ASN A 68 -19.71 -29.16 7.21
C ASN A 68 -18.28 -28.98 7.74
N ASP A 69 -17.30 -28.85 6.84
CA ASP A 69 -15.89 -28.67 7.21
C ASP A 69 -15.62 -27.44 8.08
N ARG A 70 -16.38 -26.35 7.91
CA ARG A 70 -16.24 -25.16 8.76
C ARG A 70 -16.68 -25.46 10.20
N TRP A 71 -17.77 -26.20 10.35
CA TRP A 71 -18.26 -26.61 11.67
C TRP A 71 -17.27 -27.57 12.33
N LYS A 72 -16.78 -28.58 11.61
CA LYS A 72 -15.75 -29.52 12.12
C LYS A 72 -14.52 -28.79 12.64
N ARG A 73 -14.03 -27.77 11.91
CA ARG A 73 -12.91 -26.94 12.37
C ARG A 73 -13.23 -26.21 13.69
N ILE A 74 -14.43 -25.64 13.82
CA ILE A 74 -14.85 -24.96 15.05
C ILE A 74 -14.97 -25.95 16.20
N GLN A 75 -15.62 -27.09 15.97
CA GLN A 75 -15.76 -28.18 16.93
C GLN A 75 -14.38 -28.57 17.49
N THR A 76 -13.43 -28.90 16.61
CA THR A 76 -12.07 -29.29 17.02
C THR A 76 -11.40 -28.24 17.88
N GLN A 77 -11.62 -26.94 17.62
CA GLN A 77 -11.04 -25.88 18.44
C GLN A 77 -11.74 -25.71 19.79
N LEU A 78 -13.06 -25.85 19.85
CA LEU A 78 -13.84 -25.73 21.10
C LEU A 78 -13.63 -26.91 22.05
N GLU A 79 -13.43 -28.12 21.53
CA GLU A 79 -13.14 -29.32 22.32
C GLU A 79 -11.70 -29.31 22.90
N GLN A 80 -10.80 -28.56 22.28
CA GLN A 80 -9.41 -28.46 22.72
C GLN A 80 -9.23 -27.45 23.84
N LYS A 81 -9.00 -27.92 25.08
CA LYS A 81 -8.71 -27.07 26.24
C LYS A 81 -7.59 -26.05 25.98
N LYS A 82 -6.55 -26.44 25.24
CA LYS A 82 -5.43 -25.57 24.84
C LYS A 82 -5.85 -24.32 24.04
N THR A 83 -7.00 -24.34 23.37
CA THR A 83 -7.47 -23.19 22.57
C THR A 83 -7.81 -22.02 23.47
N LEU A 84 -8.52 -22.27 24.58
CA LEU A 84 -8.89 -21.24 25.54
C LEU A 84 -7.64 -20.62 26.20
N VAL A 85 -6.70 -21.47 26.63
CA VAL A 85 -5.40 -21.03 27.18
C VAL A 85 -4.63 -20.15 26.19
N ARG A 86 -4.66 -20.50 24.89
CA ARG A 86 -4.06 -19.71 23.81
C ARG A 86 -4.77 -18.36 23.62
N LEU A 87 -6.09 -18.29 23.79
CA LEU A 87 -6.81 -17.02 23.73
C LEU A 87 -6.45 -16.11 24.92
N HIS A 88 -6.28 -16.69 26.12
CA HIS A 88 -5.86 -15.93 27.30
C HIS A 88 -4.47 -15.30 27.13
N ILE A 89 -3.49 -16.02 26.59
CA ILE A 89 -2.17 -15.42 26.32
C ILE A 89 -2.23 -14.33 25.25
N ILE A 90 -2.99 -14.52 24.16
CA ILE A 90 -3.12 -13.48 23.11
C ILE A 90 -3.81 -12.24 23.70
N LEU A 91 -4.86 -12.42 24.51
CA LEU A 91 -5.53 -11.31 25.18
C LEU A 91 -4.57 -10.58 26.14
N ARG A 92 -3.76 -11.31 26.91
CA ARG A 92 -2.75 -10.74 27.81
C ARG A 92 -1.70 -9.92 27.06
N VAL A 93 -1.21 -10.44 25.94
CA VAL A 93 -0.26 -9.72 25.06
C VAL A 93 -0.91 -8.44 24.53
N TYR A 94 -2.14 -8.53 24.01
CA TYR A 94 -2.87 -7.37 23.56
C TYR A 94 -3.05 -6.32 24.67
N GLN A 95 -3.59 -6.72 25.84
CA GLN A 95 -3.98 -5.80 26.90
C GLN A 95 -2.79 -5.05 27.50
N HIS A 96 -1.64 -5.69 27.64
CA HIS A 96 -0.51 -5.06 28.35
C HIS A 96 0.56 -4.49 27.43
N ILE A 97 0.69 -4.99 26.21
CA ILE A 97 1.74 -4.52 25.28
C ILE A 97 1.14 -3.60 24.23
N PHE A 98 0.01 -3.97 23.62
CA PHE A 98 -0.49 -3.26 22.43
C PHE A 98 -1.64 -2.29 22.69
N SER A 99 -2.45 -2.50 23.73
CA SER A 99 -3.68 -1.71 23.93
C SER A 99 -3.39 -0.22 24.08
N LYS A 100 -2.40 0.15 24.92
CA LYS A 100 -2.01 1.53 25.17
C LYS A 100 -1.36 2.17 23.92
N PRO A 101 -0.34 1.57 23.28
CA PRO A 101 0.25 2.16 22.07
C PRO A 101 -0.75 2.28 20.92
N LEU A 102 -1.64 1.31 20.71
CA LEU A 102 -2.66 1.39 19.66
C LEU A 102 -3.67 2.51 19.92
N ALA A 103 -4.12 2.67 21.17
CA ALA A 103 -4.99 3.78 21.55
C ALA A 103 -4.28 5.13 21.44
N TRP A 104 -2.98 5.18 21.78
CA TRP A 104 -2.14 6.37 21.65
C TRP A 104 -1.97 6.80 20.19
N LEU A 105 -1.68 5.85 19.29
CA LEU A 105 -1.59 6.09 17.83
C LEU A 105 -2.91 6.55 17.19
N GLN A 106 -4.04 6.42 17.91
CA GLN A 106 -5.36 6.87 17.50
C GLN A 106 -5.75 8.27 18.03
N GLN A 107 -4.86 8.92 18.80
CA GLN A 107 -5.13 10.25 19.33
C GLN A 107 -5.16 11.31 18.21
N LYS A 108 -5.87 12.42 18.47
CA LYS A 108 -6.04 13.52 17.51
C LYS A 108 -5.00 14.61 17.65
N GLN A 109 -4.46 14.76 18.85
CA GLN A 109 -3.52 15.81 19.17
C GLN A 109 -2.16 15.50 18.53
N PRO A 110 -1.34 16.51 18.22
CA PRO A 110 -0.03 16.29 17.63
C PRO A 110 0.91 15.66 18.66
N LEU A 111 1.39 14.44 18.38
CA LEU A 111 2.25 13.68 19.30
C LEU A 111 3.56 13.21 18.65
N ILE A 112 3.94 13.82 17.52
CA ILE A 112 5.12 13.40 16.76
C ILE A 112 6.41 13.47 17.58
N HIS A 113 6.49 14.43 18.51
CA HIS A 113 7.60 14.62 19.43
C HIS A 113 7.82 13.44 20.41
N LEU A 114 6.79 12.62 20.66
CA LEU A 114 6.86 11.45 21.54
C LEU A 114 6.96 10.13 20.76
N LEU A 115 6.73 10.14 19.44
CA LEU A 115 6.62 8.91 18.65
C LEU A 115 7.85 8.00 18.77
N PHE A 116 9.05 8.59 18.75
CA PHE A 116 10.29 7.82 18.89
C PHE A 116 10.40 7.14 20.26
N GLU A 117 10.04 7.85 21.33
CA GLU A 117 10.08 7.35 22.69
C GLU A 117 9.02 6.25 22.90
N GLU A 118 7.79 6.47 22.46
CA GLU A 118 6.70 5.48 22.56
C GLU A 118 7.00 4.19 21.78
N CYS A 119 7.60 4.31 20.60
CA CYS A 119 8.08 3.14 19.85
C CYS A 119 9.22 2.41 20.58
N SER A 120 10.13 3.15 21.21
CA SER A 120 11.20 2.58 22.01
C SER A 120 10.67 1.86 23.25
N ASN A 121 9.65 2.41 23.89
CA ASN A 121 8.97 1.84 25.04
C ASN A 121 8.20 0.56 24.67
N LEU A 122 7.44 0.58 23.56
CA LEU A 122 6.78 -0.63 23.05
C LEU A 122 7.79 -1.77 22.78
N PHE A 123 8.95 -1.45 22.20
CA PHE A 123 10.01 -2.42 22.01
C PHE A 123 10.60 -2.92 23.33
N ARG A 124 10.77 -2.05 24.33
CA ARG A 124 11.22 -2.46 25.66
C ARG A 124 10.20 -3.38 26.36
N ASP A 125 8.91 -3.06 26.28
CA ASP A 125 7.83 -3.81 26.93
C ASP A 125 7.74 -5.25 26.40
N ILE A 126 7.96 -5.45 25.10
CA ILE A 126 8.04 -6.81 24.55
C ILE A 126 9.25 -7.56 25.11
N LEU A 127 10.42 -6.92 25.21
CA LEU A 127 11.63 -7.58 25.71
C LEU A 127 11.51 -7.94 27.19
N ILE A 128 10.94 -7.06 28.02
CA ILE A 128 10.68 -7.32 29.46
C ILE A 128 9.84 -8.59 29.67
N SER A 129 9.02 -8.96 28.68
CA SER A 129 8.14 -10.12 28.78
C SER A 129 8.89 -11.46 28.75
N PHE A 130 10.10 -11.51 28.16
CA PHE A 130 10.82 -12.78 27.95
C PHE A 130 12.35 -12.75 28.06
N ILE A 131 13.01 -11.58 28.00
CA ILE A 131 14.46 -11.42 28.17
C ILE A 131 14.80 -11.06 29.61
N LYS A 132 15.90 -11.59 30.16
CA LYS A 132 16.29 -11.33 31.55
C LYS A 132 16.53 -9.84 31.82
N ASP A 133 16.14 -9.39 33.01
CA ASP A 133 16.09 -7.95 33.36
C ASP A 133 17.48 -7.30 33.43
N ASP A 134 18.52 -8.05 33.79
CA ASP A 134 19.93 -7.63 33.78
C ASP A 134 20.42 -7.25 32.38
N LEU A 135 19.85 -7.86 31.34
CA LEU A 135 20.15 -7.53 29.95
C LEU A 135 19.39 -6.32 29.42
N LEU A 136 18.44 -5.76 30.17
CA LEU A 136 17.58 -4.64 29.72
C LEU A 136 17.80 -3.35 30.50
N THR A 137 18.19 -3.47 31.77
CA THR A 137 18.34 -2.36 32.71
C THR A 137 19.36 -1.35 32.22
N ASN A 138 19.01 -0.05 32.27
CA ASN A 138 19.86 1.08 31.85
C ASN A 138 20.40 1.03 30.42
N LYS A 139 19.83 0.20 29.53
CA LYS A 139 20.22 0.16 28.12
C LYS A 139 19.42 1.13 27.29
N THR A 140 20.10 1.83 26.38
CA THR A 140 19.49 2.63 25.31
C THR A 140 18.80 1.73 24.28
N VAL A 141 17.84 2.27 23.52
CA VAL A 141 17.17 1.50 22.46
C VAL A 141 18.14 0.90 21.45
N LYS A 142 19.24 1.60 21.13
CA LYS A 142 20.30 1.08 20.23
C LYS A 142 20.97 -0.17 20.80
N GLN A 143 21.23 -0.20 22.10
CA GLN A 143 21.80 -1.37 22.77
C GLN A 143 20.78 -2.51 22.90
N LEU A 144 19.49 -2.19 23.04
CA LEU A 144 18.43 -3.21 23.02
C LEU A 144 18.32 -3.88 21.65
N LEU A 145 18.50 -3.13 20.56
CA LEU A 145 18.47 -3.67 19.20
C LEU A 145 19.62 -4.66 18.89
N SER A 146 20.72 -4.61 19.65
CA SER A 146 21.82 -5.56 19.51
C SER A 146 21.63 -6.88 20.26
N ILE A 147 20.55 -7.04 21.02
CA ILE A 147 20.27 -8.27 21.77
C ILE A 147 19.83 -9.36 20.78
N SER A 148 20.47 -10.52 20.83
CA SER A 148 20.03 -11.70 20.09
C SER A 148 18.82 -12.34 20.77
N PHE A 149 17.81 -12.69 20.00
CA PHE A 149 16.59 -13.34 20.52
C PHE A 149 16.67 -14.87 20.47
N ASP A 150 17.76 -15.44 19.93
CA ASP A 150 17.91 -16.88 19.72
C ASP A 150 18.65 -17.58 20.87
N SER A 151 19.28 -16.80 21.74
CA SER A 151 20.01 -17.29 22.91
C SER A 151 19.05 -17.61 24.06
N GLN A 152 18.78 -18.90 24.28
CA GLN A 152 17.97 -19.35 25.41
C GLN A 152 18.59 -19.00 26.77
N ALA A 153 19.91 -18.80 26.82
CA ALA A 153 20.61 -18.36 28.03
C ALA A 153 20.23 -16.93 28.45
N ASP A 154 19.78 -16.09 27.52
CA ASP A 154 19.41 -14.70 27.76
C ASP A 154 17.92 -14.54 28.10
N GLU A 155 17.16 -15.63 28.02
CA GLU A 155 15.74 -15.66 28.28
C GLU A 155 15.40 -15.88 29.76
N LYS A 156 14.24 -15.35 30.17
CA LYS A 156 13.66 -15.62 31.48
C LYS A 156 13.29 -17.11 31.61
N PRO A 157 13.43 -17.72 32.80
CA PRO A 157 12.88 -19.05 33.05
C PRO A 157 11.35 -19.05 32.96
N ASP A 158 10.74 -20.22 32.78
CA ASP A 158 9.29 -20.39 32.61
C ASP A 158 8.45 -19.78 33.75
N SER A 159 8.98 -19.82 34.97
CA SER A 159 8.35 -19.21 36.15
C SER A 159 8.27 -17.69 36.08
N LYS A 160 9.14 -17.04 35.29
CA LYS A 160 9.23 -15.57 35.15
C LYS A 160 8.74 -15.03 33.80
N LEU A 161 8.35 -15.89 32.86
CA LEU A 161 7.73 -15.45 31.60
C LEU A 161 6.39 -14.74 31.84
N ALA A 162 6.11 -13.67 31.10
CA ALA A 162 4.94 -12.82 31.31
C ALA A 162 3.62 -13.40 30.75
N ILE A 163 3.20 -14.58 31.20
CA ILE A 163 2.02 -15.29 30.66
C ILE A 163 0.68 -14.95 31.34
N GLY A 164 0.73 -14.30 32.51
CA GLY A 164 -0.45 -13.94 33.30
C GLY A 164 -0.97 -15.07 34.20
N GLU A 165 -1.68 -14.70 35.27
CA GLU A 165 -2.08 -15.63 36.33
C GLU A 165 -3.19 -16.61 35.89
N ILE A 166 -4.15 -16.12 35.10
CA ILE A 166 -5.23 -16.96 34.54
C ILE A 166 -4.62 -18.10 33.73
N THR A 167 -3.71 -17.78 32.80
CA THR A 167 -2.98 -18.77 31.99
C THR A 167 -2.18 -19.73 32.87
N ARG A 168 -1.50 -19.26 33.93
CA ARG A 168 -0.76 -20.14 34.85
C ARG A 168 -1.67 -21.15 35.53
N ASN A 169 -2.83 -20.72 36.00
CA ASN A 169 -3.80 -21.59 36.66
C ASN A 169 -4.35 -22.64 35.69
N GLU A 170 -4.73 -22.25 34.47
CA GLU A 170 -5.23 -23.19 33.46
C GLU A 170 -4.16 -24.21 33.02
N LEU A 171 -2.89 -23.78 33.00
CA LEU A 171 -1.77 -24.68 32.70
C LEU A 171 -1.63 -25.77 33.74
N GLN A 172 -1.97 -25.58 35.02
CA GLN A 172 -1.78 -26.60 36.07
C GLN A 172 -2.44 -27.93 35.69
N GLU A 173 -3.60 -27.86 35.05
CA GLU A 173 -4.43 -28.97 34.59
C GLU A 173 -3.93 -29.67 33.30
N MET A 174 -2.86 -29.16 32.68
CA MET A 174 -2.30 -29.72 31.44
C MET A 174 -1.18 -30.73 31.72
N SER A 175 -0.96 -31.64 30.78
CA SER A 175 0.16 -32.60 30.88
C SER A 175 1.52 -31.89 30.79
N THR A 176 2.56 -32.50 31.34
CA THR A 176 3.92 -31.95 31.33
C THR A 176 4.43 -31.65 29.91
N ASN A 177 4.18 -32.55 28.95
CA ASN A 177 4.59 -32.37 27.56
C ASN A 177 3.88 -31.18 26.89
N GLU A 178 2.60 -30.99 27.18
CA GLU A 178 1.83 -29.86 26.65
C GLU A 178 2.26 -28.54 27.28
N LYS A 179 2.58 -28.52 28.57
CA LYS A 179 3.14 -27.35 29.26
C LYS A 179 4.46 -26.91 28.63
N ILE A 180 5.40 -27.84 28.43
CA ILE A 180 6.70 -27.55 27.80
C ILE A 180 6.49 -26.96 26.40
N LYS A 181 5.64 -27.60 25.58
CA LYS A 181 5.34 -27.11 24.23
C LYS A 181 4.68 -25.73 24.25
N PHE A 182 3.74 -25.49 25.17
CA PHE A 182 3.08 -24.21 25.31
C PHE A 182 4.07 -23.09 25.68
N MET A 183 4.97 -23.34 26.62
CA MET A 183 5.99 -22.35 27.02
C MET A 183 6.95 -22.04 25.87
N GLN A 184 7.29 -23.04 25.05
CA GLN A 184 8.04 -22.82 23.81
C GLN A 184 7.25 -21.96 22.81
N ASP A 185 5.97 -22.29 22.56
CA ASP A 185 5.10 -21.50 21.67
C ASP A 185 5.04 -20.03 22.14
N VAL A 186 4.95 -19.78 23.44
CA VAL A 186 4.94 -18.42 24.03
C VAL A 186 6.25 -17.67 23.76
N ARG A 187 7.40 -18.33 23.94
CA ARG A 187 8.71 -17.74 23.63
C ARG A 187 8.77 -17.36 22.15
N ASP A 188 8.33 -18.25 21.27
CA ASP A 188 8.33 -18.02 19.83
C ASP A 188 7.41 -16.86 19.44
N ILE A 189 6.25 -16.70 20.10
CA ILE A 189 5.38 -15.52 19.93
C ILE A 189 6.14 -14.24 20.28
N TYR A 190 6.75 -14.16 21.46
CA TYR A 190 7.47 -12.94 21.87
C TYR A 190 8.66 -12.64 20.97
N LYS A 191 9.45 -13.65 20.59
CA LYS A 191 10.55 -13.50 19.63
C LYS A 191 10.06 -13.01 18.27
N THR A 192 8.96 -13.56 17.77
CA THR A 192 8.38 -13.15 16.50
C THR A 192 7.92 -11.69 16.54
N ILE A 193 7.24 -11.29 17.62
CA ILE A 193 6.84 -9.89 17.83
C ILE A 193 8.09 -9.00 17.91
N ALA A 194 9.09 -9.36 18.71
CA ALA A 194 10.31 -8.55 18.86
C ALA A 194 11.03 -8.35 17.52
N ARG A 195 11.20 -9.42 16.72
CA ARG A 195 11.79 -9.33 15.37
C ARG A 195 10.98 -8.41 14.45
N GLU A 196 9.66 -8.53 14.49
CA GLU A 196 8.79 -7.70 13.66
C GLU A 196 8.86 -6.23 14.09
N LEU A 197 8.83 -5.93 15.38
CA LEU A 197 8.96 -4.57 15.91
C LEU A 197 10.33 -3.96 15.56
N THR A 198 11.42 -4.73 15.63
CA THR A 198 12.74 -4.28 15.16
C THR A 198 12.73 -3.90 13.68
N ARG A 199 11.96 -4.60 12.85
CA ARG A 199 11.84 -4.36 11.41
C ARG A 199 10.93 -3.17 11.08
N THR A 200 9.84 -2.99 11.83
CA THR A 200 8.78 -2.04 11.48
C THR A 200 8.82 -0.72 12.24
N LEU A 201 9.29 -0.71 13.49
CA LEU A 201 9.30 0.50 14.29
C LEU A 201 10.43 1.44 13.86
N PRO A 202 10.21 2.76 13.86
CA PRO A 202 11.23 3.74 13.47
C PRO A 202 12.22 4.04 14.60
N VAL A 203 12.63 3.03 15.39
CA VAL A 203 13.52 3.16 16.56
C VAL A 203 14.98 3.49 16.20
N THR A 204 15.34 3.43 14.92
CA THR A 204 16.63 3.90 14.38
C THR A 204 16.52 5.25 13.65
N ASN A 205 15.32 5.82 13.55
CA ASN A 205 15.07 7.04 12.80
C ASN A 205 15.57 8.27 13.57
N LYS A 206 16.70 8.83 13.13
CA LYS A 206 17.33 10.01 13.74
C LYS A 206 16.45 11.26 13.66
N PHE A 207 15.68 11.43 12.58
CA PHE A 207 14.77 12.57 12.44
C PHE A 207 13.73 12.54 13.56
N LEU A 208 13.01 11.42 13.73
CA LEU A 208 12.04 11.28 14.82
C LEU A 208 12.69 11.38 16.21
N GLN A 209 13.90 10.82 16.37
CA GLN A 209 14.66 10.96 17.61
C GLN A 209 14.90 12.43 17.95
N ASN A 210 15.29 13.25 16.98
CA ASN A 210 15.59 14.66 17.20
C ASN A 210 14.31 15.46 17.52
N LEU A 211 13.12 15.09 17.00
CA LEU A 211 11.86 15.81 17.25
C LEU A 211 11.45 15.90 18.73
N GLN A 212 12.04 15.10 19.62
CA GLN A 212 11.83 15.17 21.06
C GLN A 212 12.18 16.55 21.66
N PHE A 213 13.05 17.34 21.01
CA PHE A 213 13.41 18.69 21.48
C PHE A 213 12.17 19.60 21.66
N MET A 214 11.08 19.32 20.94
CA MET A 214 9.84 20.10 21.02
C MET A 214 9.11 19.93 22.35
N HIS A 215 9.40 18.88 23.12
CA HIS A 215 8.77 18.64 24.41
C HIS A 215 9.21 19.71 25.44
N PRO A 216 8.30 20.28 26.24
CA PRO A 216 8.64 21.32 27.23
C PRO A 216 9.76 20.90 28.19
N LEU A 217 9.75 19.64 28.64
CA LEU A 217 10.79 19.09 29.53
C LEU A 217 12.18 18.96 28.87
N GLN A 218 12.25 18.99 27.54
CA GLN A 218 13.52 18.91 26.80
C GLN A 218 14.12 20.29 26.55
N ARG A 219 13.45 21.38 26.98
CA ARG A 219 13.88 22.76 26.73
C ARG A 219 15.32 23.06 27.12
N HIS A 220 15.75 22.59 28.28
CA HIS A 220 17.10 22.80 28.84
C HIS A 220 18.04 21.62 28.62
N HIS A 221 17.61 20.61 27.85
CA HIS A 221 18.46 19.44 27.59
C HIS A 221 19.59 19.83 26.63
N GLU A 222 20.81 19.40 26.94
CA GLU A 222 22.03 19.77 26.19
C GLU A 222 21.95 19.47 24.67
N SER A 223 21.21 18.42 24.30
CA SER A 223 21.06 18.01 22.90
C SER A 223 19.96 18.75 22.15
N SER A 224 19.11 19.54 22.81
CA SER A 224 17.90 20.10 22.19
C SER A 224 18.21 21.15 21.14
N SER A 225 19.11 22.09 21.44
CA SER A 225 19.59 23.07 20.46
C SER A 225 20.24 22.37 19.25
N LYS A 226 21.07 21.35 19.50
CA LYS A 226 21.68 20.55 18.42
C LYS A 226 20.63 19.82 17.57
N SER A 227 19.61 19.24 18.20
CA SER A 227 18.53 18.51 17.54
C SER A 227 17.69 19.45 16.67
N LEU A 228 17.33 20.63 17.19
CA LEU A 228 16.67 21.70 16.44
C LEU A 228 17.45 22.04 15.17
N MET A 229 18.76 22.29 15.31
CA MET A 229 19.61 22.70 14.18
C MET A 229 19.82 21.58 13.16
N ILE A 230 19.82 20.31 13.58
CA ILE A 230 19.82 19.18 12.63
C ILE A 230 18.51 19.17 11.84
N ILE A 231 17.36 19.24 12.52
CA ILE A 231 16.04 19.20 11.88
C ILE A 231 15.84 20.38 10.92
N ALA A 232 16.29 21.57 11.29
CA ALA A 232 16.19 22.75 10.43
C ALA A 232 16.99 22.58 9.13
N ARG A 233 18.20 21.98 9.20
CA ARG A 233 19.02 21.67 8.03
C ARG A 233 18.47 20.54 7.18
N ASP A 234 17.79 19.57 7.80
CA ASP A 234 17.11 18.48 7.09
C ASP A 234 15.85 18.97 6.34
N LEU A 235 15.40 20.22 6.56
CA LEU A 235 14.20 20.81 5.96
C LEU A 235 14.49 22.17 5.27
N PRO A 236 15.39 22.21 4.27
CA PRO A 236 15.79 23.46 3.59
C PRO A 236 14.63 24.15 2.84
N GLN A 237 13.56 23.40 2.51
CA GLN A 237 12.33 23.97 1.94
C GLN A 237 11.53 24.83 2.93
N LEU A 238 11.77 24.70 4.24
CA LEU A 238 11.08 25.48 5.27
C LEU A 238 11.87 26.73 5.66
N LEU A 239 13.20 26.60 5.78
CA LEU A 239 14.09 27.65 6.27
C LEU A 239 15.31 27.78 5.37
N SER A 240 15.62 28.99 4.91
CA SER A 240 16.88 29.29 4.23
C SER A 240 18.06 29.26 5.21
N ASP A 241 19.28 29.20 4.69
CA ASP A 241 20.50 29.21 5.50
C ASP A 241 20.58 30.47 6.39
N ASP A 242 20.18 31.64 5.90
CA ASP A 242 20.12 32.88 6.68
C ASP A 242 19.21 32.75 7.91
N ASN A 243 18.12 31.98 7.81
CA ASN A 243 17.19 31.77 8.92
C ASN A 243 17.75 30.86 10.02
N LEU A 244 18.79 30.07 9.74
CA LEU A 244 19.35 29.13 10.72
C LEU A 244 20.03 29.86 11.88
N ASP A 245 20.74 30.95 11.62
CA ASP A 245 21.38 31.76 12.66
C ASP A 245 20.33 32.45 13.54
N TYR A 246 19.29 33.02 12.92
CA TYR A 246 18.15 33.59 13.65
C TYR A 246 17.44 32.53 14.50
N LEU A 247 17.22 31.32 13.96
CA LEU A 247 16.60 30.23 14.70
C LEU A 247 17.41 29.83 15.94
N ASN A 248 18.74 29.76 15.82
CA ASN A 248 19.62 29.43 16.93
C ASN A 248 19.56 30.50 18.04
N VAL A 249 19.54 31.78 17.66
CA VAL A 249 19.37 32.90 18.60
C VAL A 249 17.98 32.83 19.27
N GLU A 250 16.91 32.63 18.50
CA GLU A 250 15.56 32.49 19.03
C GLU A 250 15.43 31.31 20.00
N TRP A 251 16.08 30.17 19.72
CA TRP A 251 16.09 29.04 20.64
C TRP A 251 16.77 29.38 21.97
N ARG A 252 17.90 30.09 21.95
CA ARG A 252 18.58 30.53 23.19
C ARG A 252 17.74 31.52 23.98
N LEU A 253 17.03 32.42 23.31
CA LEU A 253 16.07 33.32 23.95
C LEU A 253 14.92 32.52 24.57
N TYR A 254 14.38 31.55 23.82
CA TYR A 254 13.35 30.65 24.31
C TYR A 254 13.84 29.81 25.48
N GLU A 255 15.08 29.34 25.51
CA GLU A 255 15.65 28.57 26.62
C GLU A 255 15.76 29.41 27.90
N ASN A 256 15.99 30.72 27.79
CA ASN A 256 16.15 31.61 28.95
C ASN A 256 14.88 32.36 29.37
N GLU A 257 13.74 32.09 28.71
CA GLU A 257 12.44 32.67 29.07
C GLU A 257 11.89 32.16 30.41
N THR A 258 11.04 32.93 31.09
CA THR A 258 10.24 32.39 32.20
C THR A 258 8.97 31.77 31.64
N ILE A 259 8.88 30.44 31.66
CA ILE A 259 7.73 29.68 31.16
C ILE A 259 6.94 29.11 32.35
N PRO A 260 5.68 29.53 32.56
CA PRO A 260 4.86 29.02 33.65
C PRO A 260 4.57 27.52 33.51
N GLU A 261 4.59 26.78 34.63
CA GLU A 261 4.35 25.32 34.63
C GLU A 261 2.95 24.97 34.10
N GLU A 262 1.95 25.81 34.39
CA GLU A 262 0.57 25.60 33.97
C GLU A 262 0.37 25.57 32.45
N TRP A 263 1.34 26.07 31.67
CA TRP A 263 1.29 26.03 30.21
C TRP A 263 1.54 24.63 29.66
N TYR A 264 2.22 23.75 30.41
CA TYR A 264 2.56 22.41 29.96
C TYR A 264 2.15 21.29 30.91
N GLN A 265 1.90 21.56 32.19
CA GLN A 265 1.46 20.55 33.15
C GLN A 265 0.35 21.07 34.07
N GLN A 266 -0.61 20.20 34.37
CA GLN A 266 -1.63 20.41 35.38
C GLN A 266 -1.49 19.33 36.45
N LYS A 267 -1.27 19.74 37.69
CA LYS A 267 -1.23 18.86 38.85
C LYS A 267 -2.64 18.81 39.46
N THR A 268 -3.22 17.62 39.55
CA THR A 268 -4.51 17.42 40.23
C THR A 268 -4.30 16.54 41.45
N THR A 269 -4.64 17.05 42.62
CA THR A 269 -4.68 16.27 43.86
C THR A 269 -6.06 15.62 43.94
N SER A 270 -6.13 14.31 43.69
CA SER A 270 -7.33 13.53 44.03
C SER A 270 -7.23 13.16 45.51
N GLY A 271 -8.33 13.24 46.25
CA GLY A 271 -8.34 13.05 47.71
C GLY A 271 -7.63 11.75 48.13
N ASP A 272 -6.65 11.91 49.00
CA ASP A 272 -5.72 10.92 49.55
C ASP A 272 -5.09 9.94 48.55
N SER A 273 -3.81 10.21 48.27
CA SER A 273 -2.79 9.45 47.52
C SER A 273 -2.67 9.71 46.00
N ASP A 274 -1.45 10.12 45.66
CA ASP A 274 -0.82 10.38 44.36
C ASP A 274 -1.20 11.67 43.59
N GLU A 275 -0.21 12.56 43.44
CA GLU A 275 -0.27 13.69 42.52
C GLU A 275 -0.33 13.17 41.08
N VAL A 276 -1.46 13.37 40.41
CA VAL A 276 -1.58 13.04 38.98
C VAL A 276 -1.14 14.25 38.16
N ILE A 277 -0.03 14.10 37.43
CA ILE A 277 0.46 15.09 36.47
C ILE A 277 -0.19 14.82 35.11
N LYS A 278 -0.91 15.81 34.60
CA LYS A 278 -1.47 15.78 33.24
C LYS A 278 -0.81 16.83 32.37
N TYR A 279 -0.18 16.39 31.28
CA TYR A 279 0.42 17.30 30.32
C TYR A 279 -0.63 17.98 29.43
N GLN A 280 -0.41 19.25 29.12
CA GLN A 280 -1.20 19.99 28.15
C GLN A 280 -0.85 19.56 26.72
N PRO A 281 -1.79 19.66 25.76
CA PRO A 281 -1.47 19.45 24.35
C PRO A 281 -0.31 20.34 23.90
N ILE A 282 0.67 19.75 23.20
CA ILE A 282 1.91 20.44 22.81
C ILE A 282 1.66 21.66 21.93
N ASP A 283 0.63 21.63 21.09
CA ASP A 283 0.22 22.76 20.26
C ASP A 283 -0.33 23.93 21.09
N ASN A 284 -1.03 23.66 22.19
CA ASN A 284 -1.45 24.70 23.13
C ASN A 284 -0.25 25.31 23.85
N TYR A 285 0.70 24.48 24.32
CA TYR A 285 1.93 24.96 24.92
C TYR A 285 2.68 25.92 23.99
N TRP A 286 2.96 25.49 22.76
CA TRP A 286 3.68 26.30 21.78
C TRP A 286 2.90 27.54 21.35
N LYS A 287 1.56 27.49 21.32
CA LYS A 287 0.73 28.67 21.10
C LYS A 287 0.98 29.76 22.15
N HIS A 288 1.16 29.40 23.42
CA HIS A 288 1.51 30.36 24.47
C HIS A 288 2.92 30.93 24.27
N VAL A 289 3.90 30.07 23.95
CA VAL A 289 5.28 30.50 23.67
C VAL A 289 5.34 31.48 22.49
N PHE A 290 4.60 31.22 21.41
CA PHE A 290 4.57 32.09 20.23
C PHE A 290 3.86 33.42 20.48
N ALA A 291 3.05 33.52 21.54
CA ALA A 291 2.36 34.75 21.90
C ALA A 291 3.24 35.69 22.74
N ILE A 292 4.42 35.24 23.18
CA ILE A 292 5.36 36.06 23.94
C ILE A 292 5.84 37.22 23.08
N LYS A 293 5.79 38.42 23.67
CA LYS A 293 6.18 39.67 23.04
C LYS A 293 7.30 40.33 23.83
N THR A 294 8.12 41.10 23.14
CA THR A 294 9.06 42.04 23.74
C THR A 294 8.31 43.15 24.49
N SER A 295 9.02 43.93 25.29
CA SER A 295 8.48 45.14 25.95
C SER A 295 7.89 46.16 24.95
N SER A 296 8.35 46.14 23.69
CA SER A 296 7.81 46.96 22.60
C SER A 296 6.58 46.37 21.91
N GLY A 297 6.08 45.21 22.37
CA GLY A 297 4.89 44.55 21.81
C GLY A 297 5.13 43.76 20.52
N ILE A 298 6.39 43.59 20.10
CA ILE A 298 6.79 42.82 18.92
C ILE A 298 6.90 41.33 19.31
N ALA A 299 6.54 40.42 18.40
CA ALA A 299 6.70 38.99 18.64
C ALA A 299 8.17 38.64 18.93
N LYS A 300 8.42 37.90 20.00
CA LYS A 300 9.79 37.54 20.42
C LYS A 300 10.42 36.47 19.53
N PHE A 301 9.58 35.65 18.89
CA PHE A 301 10.00 34.55 18.00
C PHE A 301 9.29 34.68 16.65
N VAL A 302 10.05 34.60 15.56
CA VAL A 302 9.57 34.74 14.18
C VAL A 302 9.86 33.46 13.39
N VAL A 303 11.08 32.92 13.50
CA VAL A 303 11.52 31.75 12.75
C VAL A 303 11.14 30.43 13.45
N LEU A 304 11.27 30.38 14.78
CA LEU A 304 10.94 29.21 15.59
C LEU A 304 9.47 28.76 15.41
N PRO A 305 8.46 29.66 15.40
CA PRO A 305 7.07 29.26 15.15
C PRO A 305 6.86 28.59 13.79
N GLN A 306 7.58 29.03 12.75
CA GLN A 306 7.45 28.45 11.40
C GLN A 306 7.90 26.98 11.38
N LEU A 307 9.05 26.69 12.01
CA LEU A 307 9.57 25.34 12.10
C LEU A 307 8.66 24.45 12.95
N ILE A 308 8.36 24.85 14.19
CA ILE A 308 7.58 24.03 15.12
C ILE A 308 6.17 23.73 14.55
N LYS A 309 5.47 24.73 13.99
CA LYS A 309 4.13 24.49 13.40
C LYS A 309 4.19 23.49 12.25
N SER A 310 5.23 23.56 11.43
CA SER A 310 5.43 22.62 10.32
C SER A 310 5.69 21.21 10.84
N LEU A 311 6.52 21.05 11.88
CA LEU A 311 6.80 19.76 12.50
C LEU A 311 5.56 19.17 13.19
N LEU A 312 4.77 19.98 13.90
CA LEU A 312 3.53 19.54 14.55
C LEU A 312 2.41 19.19 13.57
N SER A 313 2.57 19.50 12.28
CA SER A 313 1.65 19.03 11.23
C SER A 313 1.92 17.60 10.76
N LEU A 314 3.05 17.01 11.16
CA LEU A 314 3.38 15.63 10.84
C LEU A 314 2.48 14.67 11.63
N SER A 315 1.94 13.67 10.94
CA SER A 315 1.15 12.63 11.61
C SER A 315 2.04 11.71 12.44
N HIS A 316 1.60 11.43 13.67
CA HIS A 316 2.23 10.44 14.56
C HIS A 316 1.60 9.05 14.45
N GLY A 317 0.49 8.90 13.73
CA GLY A 317 -0.26 7.66 13.64
C GLY A 317 -1.20 7.61 12.43
N ASN A 318 -2.09 6.63 12.43
CA ASN A 318 -2.97 6.36 11.28
C ASN A 318 -4.38 6.95 11.42
N THR A 319 -4.67 7.67 12.52
CA THR A 319 -5.99 8.21 12.85
C THR A 319 -6.63 8.99 11.71
N ASP A 320 -5.87 9.89 11.08
CA ASP A 320 -6.43 10.77 10.05
C ASP A 320 -6.75 10.01 8.76
N VAL A 321 -5.95 8.99 8.45
CA VAL A 321 -6.18 8.07 7.33
C VAL A 321 -7.40 7.17 7.62
N GLU A 322 -7.49 6.58 8.81
CA GLU A 322 -8.63 5.74 9.23
C GLU A 322 -9.95 6.53 9.27
N ARG A 323 -9.89 7.80 9.68
CA ARG A 323 -11.01 8.72 9.55
C ARG A 323 -11.35 8.97 8.10
N GLY A 324 -10.36 9.24 7.25
CA GLY A 324 -10.54 9.33 5.80
C GLY A 324 -11.35 8.15 5.26
N PHE A 325 -10.96 6.92 5.60
CA PHE A 325 -11.69 5.72 5.20
C PHE A 325 -13.10 5.63 5.76
N SER A 326 -13.30 5.97 7.04
CA SER A 326 -14.63 5.94 7.66
C SER A 326 -15.56 6.98 7.01
N GLU A 327 -15.03 8.15 6.67
CA GLU A 327 -15.76 9.20 5.98
C GLU A 327 -16.04 8.85 4.51
N HIS A 328 -15.13 8.15 3.84
CA HIS A 328 -15.36 7.58 2.51
C HIS A 328 -16.42 6.48 2.53
N ALA A 329 -16.38 5.58 3.51
CA ALA A 329 -17.39 4.53 3.68
C ALA A 329 -18.79 5.11 3.91
N ALA A 330 -18.90 6.26 4.60
CA ALA A 330 -20.18 6.96 4.74
C ALA A 330 -20.65 7.64 3.44
N LEU A 331 -19.74 7.97 2.52
CA LEU A 331 -20.08 8.55 1.21
C LEU A 331 -20.46 7.48 0.18
N ILE A 332 -19.78 6.33 0.20
CA ILE A 332 -20.01 5.17 -0.66
C ILE A 332 -21.03 4.25 0.02
N THR A 333 -22.30 4.63 -0.08
CA THR A 333 -23.43 3.78 0.35
C THR A 333 -23.83 2.81 -0.75
N ASP A 334 -24.61 1.77 -0.44
CA ASP A 334 -25.11 0.83 -1.45
C ASP A 334 -25.85 1.54 -2.61
N ASN A 335 -26.53 2.64 -2.31
CA ASN A 335 -27.22 3.52 -3.28
C ASN A 335 -26.29 4.51 -4.01
N ARG A 336 -25.02 4.63 -3.60
CA ARG A 336 -23.97 5.48 -4.18
C ARG A 336 -22.68 4.69 -4.46
N SER A 337 -22.83 3.41 -4.78
CA SER A 337 -21.73 2.46 -5.00
C SER A 337 -20.95 2.73 -6.30
N SER A 338 -21.48 3.56 -7.22
CA SER A 338 -20.90 3.88 -8.52
C SER A 338 -20.25 5.28 -8.60
N LEU A 339 -19.76 5.83 -7.48
CA LEU A 339 -19.01 7.10 -7.51
C LEU A 339 -17.61 6.88 -8.08
N SER A 340 -17.21 7.70 -9.05
CA SER A 340 -15.83 7.73 -9.54
C SER A 340 -14.87 8.32 -8.49
N ASP A 341 -13.59 8.00 -8.60
CA ASP A 341 -12.54 8.55 -7.71
C ASP A 341 -12.53 10.09 -7.72
N ILE A 342 -12.76 10.71 -8.87
CA ILE A 342 -12.87 12.17 -9.01
C ILE A 342 -14.04 12.71 -8.19
N SER A 343 -15.20 12.02 -8.22
CA SER A 343 -16.38 12.41 -7.45
C SER A 343 -16.14 12.25 -5.95
N ILE A 344 -15.49 11.17 -5.53
CA ILE A 344 -15.13 10.92 -4.14
C ILE A 344 -14.19 12.02 -3.64
N ASN A 345 -13.13 12.32 -4.39
CA ASN A 345 -12.16 13.37 -4.05
C ASN A 345 -12.82 14.77 -4.00
N GLY A 346 -13.70 15.09 -4.94
CA GLY A 346 -14.43 16.36 -4.95
C GLY A 346 -15.38 16.52 -3.76
N LEU A 347 -16.13 15.47 -3.41
CA LEU A 347 -16.98 15.44 -2.22
C LEU A 347 -16.16 15.56 -0.94
N ARG A 348 -15.01 14.87 -0.89
CA ARG A 348 -14.11 14.88 0.26
C ARG A 348 -13.53 16.28 0.49
N ALA A 349 -12.93 16.87 -0.56
CA ALA A 349 -12.38 18.23 -0.50
C ALA A 349 -13.44 19.26 -0.08
N THR A 350 -14.67 19.13 -0.60
CA THR A 350 -15.78 20.02 -0.22
C THR A 350 -16.16 19.86 1.25
N LYS A 351 -16.29 18.62 1.72
CA LYS A 351 -16.62 18.32 3.13
C LYS A 351 -15.55 18.84 4.08
N ASP A 352 -14.29 18.64 3.74
CA ASP A 352 -13.15 19.05 4.56
C ASP A 352 -13.01 20.58 4.58
N ALA A 353 -13.22 21.26 3.45
CA ALA A 353 -13.26 22.72 3.39
C ALA A 353 -14.39 23.31 4.26
N VAL A 354 -15.59 22.72 4.22
CA VAL A 354 -16.73 23.15 5.05
C VAL A 354 -16.42 22.98 6.54
N LYS A 355 -15.83 21.83 6.93
CA LYS A 355 -15.39 21.60 8.31
C LYS A 355 -14.32 22.59 8.76
N PHE A 356 -13.31 22.81 7.92
CA PHE A 356 -12.18 23.70 8.23
C PHE A 356 -12.65 25.15 8.44
N LEU A 357 -13.52 25.65 7.55
CA LEU A 357 -14.02 27.02 7.63
C LEU A 357 -14.98 27.22 8.81
N ARG A 358 -15.49 26.15 9.45
CA ARG A 358 -16.48 26.19 10.55
C ARG A 358 -17.68 27.11 10.26
N THR A 359 -17.97 27.36 8.99
CA THR A 359 -19.04 28.26 8.56
C THR A 359 -20.28 27.44 8.24
N THR A 360 -21.37 27.71 8.97
CA THR A 360 -22.70 27.19 8.65
C THR A 360 -23.34 27.96 7.48
N LYS A 361 -22.75 29.07 7.05
CA LYS A 361 -23.23 29.89 5.94
C LYS A 361 -22.64 29.43 4.62
N SER A 362 -23.40 28.65 3.86
CA SER A 362 -23.08 28.31 2.48
C SER A 362 -22.96 29.60 1.65
N SER A 363 -21.80 29.82 1.02
CA SER A 363 -21.63 30.99 0.16
C SER A 363 -22.56 30.91 -1.06
N ARG A 364 -23.02 32.06 -1.58
CA ARG A 364 -23.81 32.11 -2.84
C ARG A 364 -23.10 31.39 -3.99
N ARG A 365 -21.76 31.46 -4.02
CA ARG A 365 -20.92 30.73 -4.99
C ARG A 365 -20.99 29.21 -4.80
N LEU A 366 -20.93 28.71 -3.56
CA LEU A 366 -21.04 27.27 -3.28
C LEU A 366 -22.41 26.74 -3.71
N LEU A 367 -23.48 27.47 -3.38
CA LEU A 367 -24.85 27.12 -3.80
C LEU A 367 -24.99 27.12 -5.33
N GLY A 368 -24.39 28.09 -6.01
CA GLY A 368 -24.33 28.13 -7.49
C GLY A 368 -23.62 26.90 -8.06
N ASN A 369 -22.43 26.58 -7.54
CA ASN A 369 -21.66 25.41 -7.99
C ASN A 369 -22.41 24.08 -7.76
N VAL A 370 -23.12 23.93 -6.63
CA VAL A 370 -23.92 22.72 -6.36
C VAL A 370 -25.11 22.62 -7.32
N LYS A 371 -25.80 23.73 -7.60
CA LYS A 371 -26.92 23.75 -8.56
C LYS A 371 -26.47 23.40 -9.98
N GLU A 372 -25.29 23.89 -10.38
CA GLU A 372 -24.74 23.65 -11.72
C GLU A 372 -24.01 22.30 -11.86
N ALA A 373 -23.71 21.61 -10.76
CA ALA A 373 -22.91 20.39 -10.77
C ALA A 373 -23.47 19.30 -11.70
N HIS A 374 -24.80 19.14 -11.75
CA HIS A 374 -25.44 18.17 -12.63
C HIS A 374 -25.29 18.54 -14.11
N SER A 375 -25.47 19.81 -14.47
CA SER A 375 -25.28 20.29 -15.84
C SER A 375 -23.83 20.14 -16.29
N ARG A 376 -22.87 20.51 -15.43
CA ARG A 376 -21.43 20.32 -15.72
C ARG A 376 -21.05 18.85 -15.90
N TYR A 377 -21.67 17.96 -15.13
CA TYR A 377 -21.49 16.51 -15.30
C TYR A 377 -22.03 16.01 -16.65
N GLN A 378 -23.22 16.48 -17.07
CA GLN A 378 -23.76 16.13 -18.38
C GLN A 378 -22.83 16.57 -19.52
N VAL A 379 -22.33 17.81 -19.45
CA VAL A 379 -21.37 18.34 -20.43
C VAL A 379 -20.07 17.52 -20.47
N ASP A 380 -19.54 17.09 -19.32
CA ASP A 380 -18.34 16.24 -19.26
C ASP A 380 -18.59 14.83 -19.85
N GLN A 381 -19.77 14.26 -19.61
CA GLN A 381 -20.18 12.98 -20.21
C GLN A 381 -20.24 13.06 -21.74
N GLU A 382 -20.87 14.10 -22.26
CA GLU A 382 -20.92 14.34 -23.71
C GLU A 382 -19.51 14.52 -24.29
N ARG A 383 -18.64 15.26 -23.62
CA ARG A 383 -17.24 15.44 -24.03
C ARG A 383 -16.50 14.11 -24.09
N LYS A 384 -16.63 13.26 -23.06
CA LYS A 384 -16.00 11.93 -23.01
C LYS A 384 -16.49 11.03 -24.15
N GLN A 385 -17.79 11.04 -24.43
CA GLN A 385 -18.35 10.29 -25.56
C GLN A 385 -17.81 10.77 -26.91
N ARG A 386 -17.64 12.09 -27.10
CA ARG A 386 -17.04 12.63 -28.33
C ARG A 386 -15.60 12.18 -28.50
N ILE A 387 -14.78 12.26 -27.44
CA ILE A 387 -13.38 11.82 -27.49
C ILE A 387 -13.27 10.32 -27.79
N LEU A 388 -14.15 9.49 -27.22
CA LEU A 388 -14.16 8.05 -27.48
C LEU A 388 -14.49 7.75 -28.95
N LYS A 389 -15.54 8.38 -29.49
CA LYS A 389 -15.93 8.23 -30.90
C LYS A 389 -14.81 8.69 -31.85
N GLU A 390 -14.11 9.78 -31.51
CA GLU A 390 -12.99 10.28 -32.30
C GLU A 390 -11.81 9.29 -32.29
N LYS A 391 -11.47 8.71 -31.14
CA LYS A 391 -10.44 7.67 -31.04
C LYS A 391 -10.80 6.42 -31.85
N GLU A 392 -12.03 5.93 -31.73
CA GLU A 392 -12.51 4.78 -32.49
C GLU A 392 -12.47 5.05 -34.00
N ALA A 393 -12.82 6.25 -34.44
CA ALA A 393 -12.74 6.66 -35.84
C ALA A 393 -11.28 6.70 -36.35
N ILE A 394 -10.34 7.22 -35.56
CA ILE A 394 -8.92 7.24 -35.89
C ILE A 394 -8.36 5.81 -36.00
N GLU A 395 -8.68 4.93 -35.06
CA GLU A 395 -8.24 3.53 -35.10
C GLU A 395 -8.83 2.76 -36.29
N ALA A 396 -10.10 3.00 -36.61
CA ALA A 396 -10.74 2.39 -37.78
C ALA A 396 -10.09 2.87 -39.09
N ALA A 397 -9.79 4.17 -39.21
CA ALA A 397 -9.09 4.73 -40.36
C ALA A 397 -7.67 4.15 -40.50
N ALA A 398 -6.92 4.04 -39.39
CA ALA A 398 -5.58 3.46 -39.38
C ALA A 398 -5.58 1.98 -39.81
N LYS A 399 -6.55 1.18 -39.34
CA LYS A 399 -6.72 -0.22 -39.78
C LYS A 399 -7.02 -0.32 -41.27
N LEU A 400 -7.87 0.56 -41.80
CA LEU A 400 -8.20 0.59 -43.23
C LEU A 400 -6.96 0.91 -44.08
N THR A 401 -6.16 1.90 -43.67
CA THR A 401 -4.92 2.28 -44.36
C THR A 401 -3.90 1.14 -44.34
N LYS A 402 -3.67 0.53 -43.17
CA LYS A 402 -2.74 -0.60 -43.04
C LYS A 402 -3.15 -1.80 -43.90
N ASN A 403 -4.45 -2.11 -43.99
CA ASN A 403 -4.93 -3.17 -44.88
C ASN A 403 -4.71 -2.84 -46.36
N LYS A 404 -4.90 -1.58 -46.77
CA LYS A 404 -4.61 -1.15 -48.15
C LYS A 404 -3.13 -1.27 -48.48
N GLU A 405 -2.24 -0.87 -47.58
CA GLU A 405 -0.79 -1.02 -47.74
C GLU A 405 -0.38 -2.49 -47.85
N LEU A 406 -0.95 -3.37 -47.01
CA LEU A 406 -0.62 -4.80 -47.01
C LEU A 406 -0.98 -5.47 -48.34
N ILE A 407 -2.14 -5.13 -48.91
CA ILE A 407 -2.55 -5.59 -50.25
C ILE A 407 -1.59 -5.09 -51.35
N LEU A 408 -1.08 -3.87 -51.23
CA LEU A 408 -0.13 -3.32 -52.21
C LEU A 408 1.24 -4.00 -52.10
N VAL A 409 1.73 -4.26 -50.89
CA VAL A 409 3.00 -4.97 -50.66
C VAL A 409 2.94 -6.41 -51.19
N GLU A 410 1.83 -7.12 -50.97
CA GLU A 410 1.64 -8.48 -51.50
C GLU A 410 1.65 -8.49 -53.04
N LYS A 411 1.04 -7.49 -53.67
CA LYS A 411 1.11 -7.32 -55.13
C LYS A 411 2.53 -7.02 -55.62
N GLU A 412 3.33 -6.25 -54.87
CA GLU A 412 4.73 -6.00 -55.23
C GLU A 412 5.55 -7.29 -55.18
N GLN A 413 5.39 -8.08 -54.11
CA GLN A 413 6.12 -9.33 -53.94
C GLN A 413 5.82 -10.32 -55.07
N ASN A 414 4.55 -10.46 -55.46
CA ASN A 414 4.15 -11.30 -56.59
C ASN A 414 4.83 -10.87 -57.91
N LEU A 415 4.94 -9.56 -58.16
CA LEU A 415 5.63 -9.04 -59.35
C LEU A 415 7.14 -9.30 -59.30
N ILE A 416 7.77 -9.19 -58.13
CA ILE A 416 9.20 -9.51 -57.92
C ILE A 416 9.45 -10.98 -58.20
N ASP A 417 8.61 -11.87 -57.69
CA ASP A 417 8.75 -13.31 -57.89
C ASP A 417 8.58 -13.68 -59.37
N GLN A 418 7.59 -13.10 -60.05
CA GLN A 418 7.43 -13.22 -61.50
C GLN A 418 8.66 -12.75 -62.27
N ARG A 419 9.25 -11.62 -61.88
CA ARG A 419 10.48 -11.10 -62.52
C ARG A 419 11.64 -12.07 -62.38
N LYS A 420 11.81 -12.68 -61.20
CA LYS A 420 12.88 -13.64 -60.94
C LYS A 420 12.76 -14.86 -61.84
N ILE A 421 11.53 -15.37 -62.03
CA ILE A 421 11.24 -16.47 -62.95
C ILE A 421 11.60 -16.07 -64.39
N LEU A 422 11.13 -14.90 -64.86
CA LEU A 422 11.41 -14.40 -66.20
C LEU A 422 12.92 -14.21 -66.45
N GLN A 423 13.68 -13.76 -65.45
CA GLN A 423 15.14 -13.62 -65.55
C GLN A 423 15.84 -14.98 -65.65
N GLN A 424 15.40 -15.96 -64.87
CA GLN A 424 15.94 -17.31 -64.94
C GLN A 424 15.69 -17.94 -66.32
N ASP A 425 14.48 -17.76 -66.86
CA ASP A 425 14.12 -18.23 -68.19
C ASP A 425 14.92 -17.54 -69.29
N LEU A 426 15.22 -16.24 -69.12
CA LEU A 426 16.07 -15.48 -70.04
C LEU A 426 17.52 -15.96 -70.02
N GLU A 427 18.05 -16.28 -68.83
CA GLU A 427 19.38 -16.88 -68.70
C GLU A 427 19.43 -18.27 -69.36
N ASN A 428 18.41 -19.10 -69.14
CA ASN A 428 18.29 -20.42 -69.76
C ASN A 428 18.21 -20.32 -71.30
N ALA A 429 17.41 -19.39 -71.82
CA ALA A 429 17.32 -19.14 -73.26
C ALA A 429 18.65 -18.62 -73.84
N SER A 430 19.40 -17.81 -73.07
CA SER A 430 20.74 -17.34 -73.46
C SER A 430 21.78 -18.46 -73.48
N LYS A 431 21.72 -19.39 -72.52
CA LYS A 431 22.55 -20.61 -72.52
C LYS A 431 22.24 -21.48 -73.74
N MET A 432 20.96 -21.70 -74.05
CA MET A 432 20.54 -22.40 -75.27
C MET A 432 21.06 -21.71 -76.53
N LEU A 433 21.02 -20.38 -76.59
CA LEU A 433 21.58 -19.62 -77.71
C LEU A 433 23.08 -19.86 -77.86
N ASN A 434 23.85 -19.79 -76.77
CA ASN A 434 25.30 -19.99 -76.77
C ASN A 434 25.66 -21.44 -77.12
N GLU A 435 24.90 -22.41 -76.63
CA GLU A 435 25.05 -23.80 -77.01
C GLU A 435 24.77 -24.00 -78.50
N GLY A 436 23.70 -23.38 -79.02
CA GLY A 436 23.38 -23.36 -80.44
C GLY A 436 24.54 -22.79 -81.28
N LYS A 437 25.15 -21.69 -80.83
CA LYS A 437 26.32 -21.08 -81.50
C LYS A 437 27.54 -22.00 -81.47
N SER A 438 27.86 -22.60 -80.34
CA SER A 438 29.00 -23.53 -80.23
C SER A 438 28.80 -24.77 -81.10
N ARG A 439 27.58 -25.33 -81.14
CA ARG A 439 27.22 -26.43 -82.05
C ARG A 439 27.34 -26.03 -83.52
N LEU A 440 26.96 -24.79 -83.85
CA LEU A 440 27.12 -24.25 -85.20
C LEU A 440 28.61 -24.17 -85.58
N GLU A 441 29.45 -23.60 -84.71
CA GLU A 441 30.90 -23.50 -84.93
C GLU A 441 31.55 -24.88 -85.11
N ALA A 442 31.18 -25.85 -84.28
CA ALA A 442 31.68 -27.23 -84.37
C ALA A 442 31.22 -27.95 -85.66
N ALA A 443 29.95 -27.76 -86.06
CA ALA A 443 29.41 -28.34 -87.29
C ALA A 443 30.03 -27.72 -88.55
N VAL A 444 30.32 -26.42 -88.54
CA VAL A 444 31.04 -25.71 -89.61
C VAL A 444 32.49 -26.22 -89.71
N ALA A 445 33.19 -26.37 -88.58
CA ALA A 445 34.58 -26.85 -88.56
C ALA A 445 34.73 -28.29 -89.07
N THR A 446 33.73 -29.14 -88.83
CA THR A 446 33.71 -30.55 -89.26
C THR A 446 33.05 -30.77 -90.63
N LYS A 447 32.62 -29.71 -91.33
CA LYS A 447 31.86 -29.75 -92.59
C LYS A 447 30.58 -30.62 -92.53
N ASN A 448 29.96 -30.71 -91.35
CA ASN A 448 28.72 -31.45 -91.15
C ASN A 448 27.50 -30.54 -91.39
N PHE A 449 26.99 -30.52 -92.64
CA PHE A 449 25.89 -29.65 -93.05
C PHE A 449 24.56 -29.91 -92.31
N ALA A 450 24.25 -31.16 -91.95
CA ALA A 450 23.04 -31.46 -91.17
C ALA A 450 23.12 -30.90 -89.74
N GLY A 451 24.33 -30.86 -89.16
CA GLY A 451 24.58 -30.24 -87.86
C GLY A 451 24.42 -28.71 -87.89
N VAL A 452 24.77 -28.08 -89.01
CA VAL A 452 24.62 -26.62 -89.22
C VAL A 452 23.14 -26.21 -89.21
N GLU A 453 22.28 -26.94 -89.95
CA GLU A 453 20.85 -26.65 -90.05
C GLU A 453 20.14 -26.78 -88.68
N MET A 454 20.44 -27.84 -87.93
CA MET A 454 19.90 -28.06 -86.58
C MET A 454 20.35 -26.98 -85.59
N ALA A 455 21.62 -26.56 -85.65
CA ALA A 455 22.12 -25.48 -84.80
C ALA A 455 21.46 -24.13 -85.14
N GLN A 456 21.19 -23.87 -86.42
CA GLN A 456 20.54 -22.65 -86.89
C GLN A 456 19.06 -22.58 -86.48
N LEU A 457 18.34 -23.71 -86.52
CA LEU A 457 16.97 -23.82 -85.96
C LEU A 457 16.95 -23.56 -84.45
N LEU A 458 17.92 -24.10 -83.71
CA LEU A 458 18.02 -23.92 -82.26
C LEU A 458 18.31 -22.45 -81.90
N ILE A 459 19.19 -21.79 -82.64
CA ILE A 459 19.45 -20.34 -82.52
C ILE A 459 18.20 -19.54 -82.84
N GLY A 460 17.48 -19.87 -83.92
CA GLY A 460 16.25 -19.18 -84.32
C GLY A 460 15.14 -19.29 -83.26
N GLY A 461 14.95 -20.48 -82.69
CA GLY A 461 14.02 -20.71 -81.58
C GLY A 461 14.43 -19.97 -80.29
N ALA A 462 15.72 -20.01 -79.94
CA ALA A 462 16.24 -19.29 -78.78
C ALA A 462 16.08 -17.77 -78.90
N ASN A 463 16.34 -17.19 -80.09
CA ASN A 463 16.14 -15.77 -80.35
C ASN A 463 14.67 -15.35 -80.20
N LYS A 464 13.73 -16.09 -80.81
CA LYS A 464 12.28 -15.80 -80.65
C LYS A 464 11.85 -15.85 -79.18
N LYS A 465 12.36 -16.84 -78.42
CA LYS A 465 12.07 -16.97 -76.99
C LYS A 465 12.68 -15.81 -76.17
N LEU A 466 13.89 -15.38 -76.51
CA LEU A 466 14.54 -14.22 -75.88
C LEU A 466 13.76 -12.93 -76.11
N ASP A 467 13.27 -12.69 -77.32
CA ASP A 467 12.51 -11.48 -77.63
C ASP A 467 11.16 -11.45 -76.88
N ALA A 468 10.46 -12.58 -76.83
CA ALA A 468 9.22 -12.70 -76.05
C ALA A 468 9.45 -12.49 -74.54
N LEU A 469 10.51 -13.08 -73.97
CA LEU A 469 10.85 -12.92 -72.55
C LEU A 469 11.29 -11.49 -72.22
N LYS A 470 12.02 -10.80 -73.12
CA LYS A 470 12.37 -9.39 -72.95
C LYS A 470 11.15 -8.48 -72.94
N ALA A 471 10.16 -8.73 -73.80
CA ALA A 471 8.91 -7.98 -73.81
C ALA A 471 8.13 -8.17 -72.50
N GLN A 472 7.97 -9.41 -72.02
CA GLN A 472 7.30 -9.70 -70.75
C GLN A 472 8.03 -9.11 -69.54
N LEU A 473 9.37 -9.09 -69.56
CA LEU A 473 10.17 -8.44 -68.51
C LEU A 473 9.98 -6.91 -68.51
N GLY A 474 9.82 -6.31 -69.69
CA GLY A 474 9.46 -4.91 -69.85
C GLY A 474 8.12 -4.59 -69.19
N ASP A 475 7.07 -5.33 -69.55
CA ASP A 475 5.73 -5.15 -69.00
C ASP A 475 5.68 -5.33 -67.47
N ASN A 476 6.35 -6.36 -66.94
CA ASN A 476 6.46 -6.59 -65.50
C ASN A 476 7.18 -5.42 -64.79
N THR A 477 8.22 -4.87 -65.41
CA THR A 477 8.96 -3.71 -64.88
C THR A 477 8.08 -2.46 -64.84
N ASP A 478 7.27 -2.24 -65.86
CA ASP A 478 6.34 -1.11 -65.91
C ASP A 478 5.23 -1.22 -64.87
N GLN A 479 4.66 -2.43 -64.69
CA GLN A 479 3.68 -2.69 -63.64
C GLN A 479 4.26 -2.45 -62.24
N MET A 480 5.50 -2.90 -61.97
CA MET A 480 6.18 -2.60 -60.71
C MET A 480 6.41 -1.10 -60.50
N ASN A 481 6.82 -0.38 -61.53
CA ASN A 481 7.05 1.07 -61.44
C ASN A 481 5.75 1.84 -61.14
N GLN A 482 4.63 1.44 -61.75
CA GLN A 482 3.32 2.02 -61.46
C GLN A 482 2.86 1.70 -60.03
N LEU A 483 3.08 0.47 -59.56
CA LEU A 483 2.72 0.06 -58.20
C LEU A 483 3.56 0.78 -57.14
N ARG A 484 4.87 0.94 -57.36
CA ARG A 484 5.77 1.70 -56.49
C ARG A 484 5.42 3.19 -56.42
N LYS A 485 4.90 3.77 -57.51
CA LYS A 485 4.35 5.13 -57.49
C LYS A 485 3.10 5.24 -56.62
N LYS A 486 2.29 4.18 -56.52
CA LYS A 486 1.12 4.11 -55.62
C LYS A 486 1.50 3.88 -54.16
N LEU A 487 2.62 3.21 -53.88
CA LEU A 487 3.17 3.04 -52.52
C LEU A 487 3.84 4.31 -51.96
N LYS A 488 4.31 5.20 -52.84
CA LYS A 488 4.96 6.46 -52.46
C LYS A 488 3.99 7.64 -52.28
N LYS A 489 2.72 7.49 -52.67
CA LYS A 489 1.64 8.45 -52.44
C LYS A 489 0.80 7.98 -51.27
#